data_AF-A0A9R1B5W6-F1
#
_entry.id   AF-A0A9R1B5W6-F1
#
_cell.length_a   1.000
_cell.length_b   1.000
_cell.length_c   1.000
_cell.angle_alpha   90.00
_cell.angle_beta   90.00
_cell.angle_gamma   90.00
#
_symmetry.space_group_name_H-M   'P 1'
#
loop_
_entity.id
_entity.type
_entity.pdbx_description
1 polymer ?
#
loop_
_entity_poly.entity_id
_entity_poly.type
_entity_poly.pdbx_seq_one_letter_code
_entity_poly.pdbx_strand_id
1 'polypeptide(L)'
;MMNPEMMRLAEEQMRRMSPDDLARMQRQLASNPDLVKLASESMINMTPHDFKIAFQQLNQTSPEEMLSMAEKLATAKPEEFAAMKAQADAQISHAISGAKALKQQGNELHSRGRYAEAAAKYDLAKDSLKNVPSAAALTLRVQCSLNLMSCYLKSGKFQECLNEGSEVLLGCDDSSNVVVKACYRRGQAYRGLGNLQAAVADLSKAHEISPEDETIAEVLRETQG
;
A
#
# COMPACT_ATOMS: atom_id res chain seq x y z
N MET A 1 -1.80 -13.90 20.07
CA MET A 1 -0.37 -14.12 20.41
C MET A 1 0.47 -13.54 19.29
N MET A 2 1.57 -12.84 19.58
CA MET A 2 2.45 -12.32 18.53
C MET A 2 3.18 -13.48 17.82
N ASN A 3 3.17 -13.47 16.48
CA ASN A 3 3.95 -14.39 15.64
C ASN A 3 5.47 -14.17 15.87
N PRO A 4 6.31 -15.22 15.91
CA PRO A 4 7.77 -15.11 15.95
C PRO A 4 8.41 -14.04 15.04
N GLU A 5 7.87 -13.83 13.84
CA GLU A 5 8.35 -12.79 12.93
C GLU A 5 8.14 -11.37 13.51
N MET A 6 6.98 -11.12 14.13
CA MET A 6 6.66 -9.84 14.75
C MET A 6 7.56 -9.53 15.95
N MET A 7 7.92 -10.55 16.74
CA MET A 7 8.87 -10.38 17.85
C MET A 7 10.27 -10.01 17.37
N ARG A 8 10.76 -10.69 16.32
CA ARG A 8 12.06 -10.38 15.72
C ARG A 8 12.13 -8.95 15.20
N LEU A 9 11.08 -8.51 14.51
CA LEU A 9 10.97 -7.15 13.98
C LEU A 9 10.91 -6.10 15.11
N ALA A 10 10.16 -6.38 16.18
CA ALA A 10 10.11 -5.50 17.35
C ALA A 10 11.47 -5.41 18.06
N GLU A 11 12.19 -6.52 18.22
CA GLU A 11 13.55 -6.55 18.76
C GLU A 11 14.54 -5.75 17.90
N GLU A 12 14.43 -5.83 16.58
CA GLU A 12 15.26 -5.06 15.66
C GLU A 12 15.05 -3.55 15.84
N GLN A 13 13.82 -3.09 16.06
CA GLN A 13 13.55 -1.69 16.40
C GLN A 13 14.15 -1.29 17.74
N MET A 14 14.00 -2.14 18.77
CA MET A 14 14.57 -1.86 20.08
C MET A 14 16.10 -1.74 20.04
N ARG A 15 16.77 -2.47 19.14
CA ARG A 15 18.22 -2.33 18.91
C ARG A 15 18.64 -1.00 18.28
N ARG A 16 17.71 -0.28 17.63
CA ARG A 16 17.99 1.06 17.06
C ARG A 16 17.93 2.17 18.12
N MET A 17 17.40 1.88 19.30
CA MET A 17 17.32 2.82 20.42
C MET A 17 18.50 2.64 21.38
N SER A 18 18.95 3.72 22.00
CA SER A 18 19.91 3.62 23.09
C SER A 18 19.26 2.96 24.33
N PRO A 19 20.03 2.28 25.19
CA PRO A 19 19.50 1.74 26.44
C PRO A 19 18.81 2.79 27.32
N ASP A 20 19.31 4.03 27.30
CA ASP A 20 18.75 5.15 28.06
C ASP A 20 17.39 5.59 27.51
N ASP A 21 17.25 5.66 26.18
CA ASP A 21 16.00 6.00 25.52
C ASP A 21 14.93 4.93 25.74
N LEU A 22 15.33 3.64 25.68
CA LEU A 22 14.43 2.53 25.97
C LEU A 22 13.94 2.58 27.43
N ALA A 23 14.84 2.84 28.37
CA ALA A 23 14.49 2.97 29.79
C ALA A 23 13.60 4.20 30.06
N ARG A 24 13.76 5.29 29.29
CA ARG A 24 12.89 6.47 29.35
C ARG A 24 11.50 6.15 28.81
N MET A 25 11.42 5.50 27.65
CA MET A 25 10.15 5.08 27.04
C MET A 25 9.38 4.12 27.95
N GLN A 26 10.04 3.13 28.53
CA GLN A 26 9.43 2.18 29.47
C GLN A 26 8.87 2.90 30.72
N ARG A 27 9.61 3.86 31.28
CA ARG A 27 9.15 4.67 32.42
C ARG A 27 7.91 5.49 32.07
N GLN A 28 7.89 6.09 30.89
CA GLN A 28 6.75 6.89 30.42
C GLN A 28 5.51 6.02 30.19
N LEU A 29 5.64 4.87 29.54
CA LEU A 29 4.53 3.93 29.37
C LEU A 29 4.02 3.40 30.72
N ALA A 30 4.92 3.04 31.63
CA ALA A 30 4.55 2.56 32.97
C ALA A 30 3.84 3.63 33.83
N SER A 31 4.05 4.92 33.52
CA SER A 31 3.36 6.01 34.23
C SER A 31 1.86 6.10 33.91
N ASN A 32 1.40 5.43 32.84
CA ASN A 32 0.00 5.41 32.41
C ASN A 32 -0.48 3.96 32.16
N PRO A 33 -1.00 3.26 33.18
CA PRO A 33 -1.44 1.86 33.06
C PRO A 33 -2.57 1.66 32.04
N ASP A 34 -3.45 2.64 31.89
CA ASP A 34 -4.55 2.60 30.92
C ASP A 34 -4.04 2.67 29.48
N LEU A 35 -3.00 3.47 29.22
CA LEU A 35 -2.32 3.51 27.91
C LEU A 35 -1.71 2.15 27.56
N VAL A 36 -1.03 1.50 28.51
CA VAL A 36 -0.45 0.16 28.30
C VAL A 36 -1.55 -0.87 27.98
N LYS A 37 -2.68 -0.81 28.69
CA LYS A 37 -3.83 -1.67 28.45
C LYS A 37 -4.39 -1.44 27.03
N LEU A 38 -4.65 -0.19 26.64
CA LEU A 38 -5.17 0.16 25.31
C LEU A 38 -4.21 -0.23 24.18
N ALA A 39 -2.90 -0.04 24.38
CA ALA A 39 -1.88 -0.46 23.41
C ALA A 39 -1.87 -1.98 23.27
N SER A 40 -1.94 -2.73 24.38
CA SER A 40 -1.99 -4.19 24.34
C SER A 40 -3.27 -4.72 23.69
N GLU A 41 -4.43 -4.13 23.96
CA GLU A 41 -5.72 -4.48 23.32
C GLU A 41 -5.71 -4.19 21.82
N SER A 42 -5.13 -3.06 21.42
CA SER A 42 -4.97 -2.70 20.00
C SER A 42 -4.05 -3.69 19.28
N MET A 43 -2.98 -4.15 19.92
CA MET A 43 -2.10 -5.18 19.36
C MET A 43 -2.78 -6.56 19.25
N ILE A 44 -3.65 -6.92 20.20
CA ILE A 44 -4.38 -8.20 20.16
C ILE A 44 -5.34 -8.25 18.96
N ASN A 45 -5.95 -7.13 18.62
CA ASN A 45 -6.93 -7.03 17.53
C ASN A 45 -6.32 -6.64 16.17
N MET A 46 -4.99 -6.51 16.08
CA MET A 46 -4.31 -6.07 14.87
C MET A 46 -4.14 -7.24 13.89
N THR A 47 -4.50 -7.03 12.62
CA THR A 47 -4.25 -8.05 11.58
C THR A 47 -2.75 -8.10 11.23
N PRO A 48 -2.23 -9.23 10.69
CA PRO A 48 -0.84 -9.30 10.24
C PRO A 48 -0.48 -8.22 9.20
N HIS A 49 -1.44 -7.83 8.37
CA HIS A 49 -1.24 -6.78 7.37
C HIS A 49 -1.18 -5.39 8.02
N ASP A 50 -2.08 -5.09 8.96
CA ASP A 50 -2.06 -3.82 9.70
C ASP A 50 -0.78 -3.69 10.53
N PHE A 51 -0.27 -4.79 11.09
CA PHE A 51 1.01 -4.81 11.79
C PHE A 51 2.16 -4.43 10.85
N LYS A 52 2.20 -4.98 9.63
CA LYS A 52 3.23 -4.64 8.64
C LYS A 52 3.20 -3.15 8.29
N ILE A 53 2.01 -2.56 8.16
CA ILE A 53 1.85 -1.12 7.93
C ILE A 53 2.38 -0.31 9.11
N ALA A 54 1.94 -0.63 10.33
CA ALA A 54 2.39 0.03 11.54
C ALA A 54 3.92 -0.07 11.70
N PHE A 55 4.48 -1.24 11.42
CA PHE A 55 5.92 -1.47 11.47
C PHE A 55 6.69 -0.65 10.43
N GLN A 56 6.19 -0.55 9.19
CA GLN A 56 6.80 0.28 8.16
C GLN A 56 6.79 1.76 8.55
N GLN A 57 5.73 2.25 9.17
CA GLN A 57 5.68 3.61 9.69
C GLN A 57 6.69 3.82 10.81
N LEU A 58 6.76 2.91 11.78
CA LEU A 58 7.75 2.97 12.87
C LEU A 58 9.18 3.01 12.34
N ASN A 59 9.47 2.28 11.26
CA ASN A 59 10.77 2.28 10.60
C ASN A 59 11.17 3.63 9.98
N GLN A 60 10.18 4.46 9.62
CA GLN A 60 10.36 5.78 9.03
C GLN A 60 10.42 6.89 10.09
N THR A 61 9.94 6.61 11.30
CA THR A 61 9.96 7.55 12.43
C THR A 61 11.34 7.56 13.11
N SER A 62 11.87 8.73 13.39
CA SER A 62 13.12 8.85 14.14
C SER A 62 12.95 8.47 15.63
N PRO A 63 14.02 8.03 16.32
CA PRO A 63 13.95 7.75 17.76
C PRO A 63 13.47 8.96 18.59
N GLU A 64 13.84 10.19 18.19
CA GLU A 64 13.41 11.42 18.85
C GLU A 64 11.90 11.67 18.71
N GLU A 65 11.35 11.48 17.51
CA GLU A 65 9.91 11.59 17.26
C GLU A 65 9.13 10.53 18.03
N MET A 66 9.66 9.31 18.11
CA MET A 66 9.05 8.22 18.88
C MET A 66 8.97 8.55 20.37
N LEU A 67 10.04 9.10 20.95
CA LEU A 67 10.06 9.55 22.34
C LEU A 67 9.11 10.72 22.58
N SER A 68 9.08 11.70 21.68
CA SER A 68 8.12 12.82 21.78
C SER A 68 6.68 12.32 21.72
N MET A 69 6.41 11.30 20.91
CA MET A 69 5.09 10.70 20.86
C MET A 69 4.76 9.93 22.14
N ALA A 70 5.70 9.12 22.65
CA ALA A 70 5.53 8.40 23.91
C ALA A 70 5.26 9.36 25.09
N GLU A 71 5.94 10.52 25.13
CA GLU A 71 5.70 11.56 26.14
C GLU A 71 4.30 12.14 26.07
N LYS A 72 3.90 12.58 24.87
CA LYS A 72 2.55 13.14 24.65
C LYS A 72 1.48 12.13 25.04
N LEU A 73 1.67 10.86 24.66
CA LEU A 73 0.75 9.76 24.99
C LEU A 73 0.71 9.46 26.49
N ALA A 74 1.87 9.48 27.17
CA ALA A 74 1.93 9.23 28.61
C ALA A 74 1.18 10.31 29.41
N THR A 75 1.23 11.57 28.95
CA THR A 75 0.55 12.69 29.60
C THR A 75 -0.92 12.86 29.22
N ALA A 76 -1.39 12.19 28.17
CA ALA A 76 -2.76 12.33 27.68
C ALA A 76 -3.76 11.60 28.59
N LYS A 77 -4.92 12.22 28.82
CA LYS A 77 -6.03 11.54 29.51
C LYS A 77 -6.66 10.47 28.61
N PRO A 78 -7.29 9.43 29.17
CA PRO A 78 -8.00 8.42 28.38
C PRO A 78 -9.03 9.02 27.41
N GLU A 79 -9.74 10.07 27.83
CA GLU A 79 -10.72 10.79 27.00
C GLU A 79 -10.06 11.54 25.83
N GLU A 80 -8.90 12.17 26.06
CA GLU A 80 -8.14 12.87 25.02
C GLU A 80 -7.58 11.88 24.00
N PHE A 81 -7.07 10.74 24.46
CA PHE A 81 -6.61 9.66 23.59
C PHE A 81 -7.75 9.08 22.74
N ALA A 82 -8.90 8.80 23.36
CA ALA A 82 -10.08 8.32 22.64
C ALA A 82 -10.54 9.34 21.58
N ALA A 83 -10.53 10.64 21.90
CA ALA A 83 -10.85 11.70 20.96
C ALA A 83 -9.83 11.79 19.81
N MET A 84 -8.53 11.72 20.10
CA MET A 84 -7.47 11.70 19.09
C MET A 84 -7.61 10.51 18.14
N LYS A 85 -7.86 9.31 18.68
CA LYS A 85 -8.08 8.11 17.88
C LYS A 85 -9.33 8.26 17.00
N ALA A 86 -10.45 8.69 17.56
CA ALA A 86 -11.68 8.91 16.80
C ALA A 86 -11.49 9.94 15.68
N GLN A 87 -10.72 11.01 15.92
CA GLN A 87 -10.37 12.01 14.92
C GLN A 87 -9.50 11.41 13.81
N ALA A 88 -8.48 10.63 14.15
CA ALA A 88 -7.62 9.95 13.19
C ALA A 88 -8.42 8.96 12.32
N ASP A 89 -9.28 8.15 12.94
CA ASP A 89 -10.15 7.19 12.26
C ASP A 89 -11.11 7.92 11.29
N ALA A 90 -11.68 9.04 11.71
CA ALA A 90 -12.55 9.87 10.87
C ALA A 90 -11.78 10.46 9.67
N GLN A 91 -10.55 10.95 9.88
CA GLN A 91 -9.69 11.46 8.80
C GLN A 91 -9.33 10.37 7.78
N ILE A 92 -8.96 9.17 8.25
CA ILE A 92 -8.69 8.01 7.40
C ILE A 92 -9.95 7.64 6.60
N SER A 93 -11.10 7.55 7.24
CA SER A 93 -12.38 7.24 6.60
C SER A 93 -12.77 8.26 5.53
N HIS A 94 -12.57 9.56 5.82
CA HIS A 94 -12.84 10.63 4.88
C HIS A 94 -11.91 10.57 3.66
N ALA A 95 -10.60 10.37 3.87
CA ALA A 95 -9.62 10.24 2.79
C ALA A 95 -9.94 9.05 1.88
N ILE A 96 -10.25 7.89 2.45
CA ILE A 96 -10.64 6.69 1.70
C ILE A 96 -11.92 6.94 0.90
N SER A 97 -12.92 7.60 1.49
CA SER A 97 -14.18 7.91 0.81
C SER A 97 -13.98 8.87 -0.37
N GLY A 98 -13.18 9.92 -0.19
CA GLY A 98 -12.80 10.85 -1.26
C GLY A 98 -12.08 10.14 -2.41
N ALA A 99 -11.10 9.29 -2.09
CA ALA A 99 -10.38 8.51 -3.10
C ALA A 99 -11.28 7.51 -3.84
N LYS A 100 -12.26 6.89 -3.17
CA LYS A 100 -13.25 6.02 -3.82
C LYS A 100 -14.09 6.79 -4.83
N ALA A 101 -14.54 8.00 -4.48
CA ALA A 101 -15.29 8.86 -5.38
C ALA A 101 -14.46 9.27 -6.62
N LEU A 102 -13.19 9.62 -6.42
CA LEU A 102 -12.27 9.91 -7.52
C LEU A 102 -12.04 8.70 -8.42
N LYS A 103 -11.81 7.51 -7.85
CA LYS A 103 -11.72 6.26 -8.62
C LYS A 103 -12.97 6.03 -9.45
N GLN A 104 -14.16 6.25 -8.88
CA GLN A 104 -15.42 6.07 -9.59
C GLN A 104 -15.56 7.05 -10.77
N GLN A 105 -15.23 8.32 -10.58
CA GLN A 105 -15.16 9.30 -11.69
C GLN A 105 -14.18 8.87 -12.77
N GLY A 106 -13.01 8.35 -12.38
CA GLY A 106 -12.03 7.79 -13.31
C GLY A 106 -12.61 6.63 -14.13
N ASN A 107 -13.35 5.71 -13.49
CA ASN A 107 -14.01 4.58 -14.17
C ASN A 107 -15.04 5.05 -15.21
N GLU A 108 -15.82 6.08 -14.89
CA GLU A 108 -16.81 6.66 -15.81
C GLU A 108 -16.15 7.36 -17.01
N LEU A 109 -15.02 8.02 -16.79
CA LEU A 109 -14.24 8.62 -17.88
C LEU A 109 -13.58 7.55 -18.75
N HIS A 110 -13.03 6.49 -18.12
CA HIS A 110 -12.39 5.37 -18.82
C HIS A 110 -13.38 4.63 -19.72
N SER A 111 -14.58 4.34 -19.23
CA SER A 111 -15.63 3.67 -20.02
C SER A 111 -16.11 4.49 -21.22
N ARG A 112 -15.93 5.81 -21.18
CA ARG A 112 -16.20 6.74 -22.29
C ARG A 112 -15.00 6.97 -23.21
N GLY A 113 -13.89 6.25 -23.00
CA GLY A 113 -12.66 6.39 -23.78
C GLY A 113 -11.83 7.66 -23.46
N ARG A 114 -12.19 8.42 -22.41
CA ARG A 114 -11.48 9.64 -22.00
C ARG A 114 -10.28 9.29 -21.11
N TYR A 115 -9.33 8.56 -21.66
CA TYR A 115 -8.25 7.92 -20.89
C TYR A 115 -7.32 8.90 -20.18
N ALA A 116 -7.00 10.05 -20.80
CA ALA A 116 -6.14 11.05 -20.17
C ALA A 116 -6.80 11.67 -18.91
N GLU A 117 -8.10 11.93 -18.97
CA GLU A 117 -8.85 12.48 -17.83
C GLU A 117 -9.13 11.42 -16.76
N ALA A 118 -9.40 10.18 -17.19
CA ALA A 118 -9.49 9.05 -16.27
C ALA A 118 -8.19 8.86 -15.49
N ALA A 119 -7.04 8.91 -16.18
CA ALA A 119 -5.73 8.84 -15.55
C ALA A 119 -5.56 9.92 -14.49
N ALA A 120 -5.87 11.19 -14.80
CA ALA A 120 -5.79 12.28 -13.82
C ALA A 120 -6.63 12.02 -12.56
N LYS A 121 -7.82 11.41 -12.68
CA LYS A 121 -8.65 11.05 -11.52
C LYS A 121 -8.05 9.91 -10.69
N TYR A 122 -7.52 8.88 -11.33
CA TYR A 122 -6.88 7.77 -10.62
C TYR A 122 -5.60 8.21 -9.92
N ASP A 123 -4.80 9.07 -10.55
CA ASP A 123 -3.57 9.60 -9.97
C ASP A 123 -3.86 10.44 -8.73
N LEU A 124 -4.84 11.35 -8.82
CA LEU A 124 -5.28 12.14 -7.67
C LEU A 124 -5.81 11.24 -6.52
N ALA A 125 -6.55 10.18 -6.84
CA ALA A 125 -7.00 9.20 -5.84
C ALA A 125 -5.82 8.50 -5.16
N LYS A 126 -4.84 8.03 -5.96
CA LYS A 126 -3.63 7.36 -5.47
C LYS A 126 -2.82 8.27 -4.56
N ASP A 127 -2.60 9.51 -4.96
CA ASP A 127 -1.81 10.50 -4.22
C ASP A 127 -2.47 10.91 -2.91
N SER A 128 -3.80 11.10 -2.91
CA SER A 128 -4.56 11.44 -1.69
C SER A 128 -4.44 10.39 -0.57
N LEU A 129 -4.02 9.17 -0.92
CA LEU A 129 -3.88 8.05 0.01
C LEU A 129 -2.41 7.74 0.36
N LYS A 130 -1.43 8.48 -0.17
CA LYS A 130 0.00 8.14 -0.06
C LYS A 130 0.46 7.93 1.38
N ASN A 131 -0.04 8.76 2.29
CA ASN A 131 0.34 8.78 3.70
C ASN A 131 -0.78 8.29 4.63
N VAL A 132 -1.79 7.59 4.09
CA VAL A 132 -2.91 7.07 4.88
C VAL A 132 -2.59 5.65 5.36
N PRO A 133 -2.36 5.43 6.68
CA PRO A 133 -1.98 4.13 7.21
C PRO A 133 -3.18 3.21 7.36
N SER A 134 -3.67 2.71 6.22
CA SER A 134 -4.79 1.79 6.20
C SER A 134 -4.60 0.75 5.10
N ALA A 135 -4.84 -0.52 5.44
CA ALA A 135 -4.90 -1.62 4.48
C ALA A 135 -5.86 -1.32 3.32
N ALA A 136 -7.01 -0.72 3.63
CA ALA A 136 -8.02 -0.34 2.66
C ALA A 136 -7.51 0.79 1.74
N ALA A 137 -6.75 1.76 2.29
CA ALA A 137 -6.12 2.81 1.51
C ALA A 137 -5.04 2.24 0.56
N LEU A 138 -4.17 1.35 1.05
CA LEU A 138 -3.16 0.68 0.21
C LEU A 138 -3.80 -0.14 -0.91
N THR A 139 -4.82 -0.93 -0.58
CA THR A 139 -5.59 -1.70 -1.57
C THR A 139 -6.19 -0.78 -2.64
N LEU A 140 -6.76 0.35 -2.22
CA LEU A 140 -7.37 1.32 -3.14
C LEU A 140 -6.32 2.03 -4.01
N ARG A 141 -5.13 2.33 -3.48
CA ARG A 141 -4.00 2.86 -4.26
C ARG A 141 -3.59 1.89 -5.35
N VAL A 142 -3.38 0.61 -5.02
CA VAL A 142 -3.03 -0.43 -5.99
C VAL A 142 -4.10 -0.57 -7.08
N GLN A 143 -5.38 -0.52 -6.71
CA GLN A 143 -6.47 -0.51 -7.69
C GLN A 143 -6.40 0.70 -8.64
N CYS A 144 -6.09 1.90 -8.12
CA CYS A 144 -5.93 3.10 -8.95
C CYS A 144 -4.70 3.01 -9.86
N SER A 145 -3.56 2.52 -9.36
CA SER A 145 -2.34 2.26 -10.14
C SER A 145 -2.60 1.28 -11.30
N LEU A 146 -3.29 0.18 -11.03
CA LEU A 146 -3.71 -0.75 -12.08
C LEU A 146 -4.55 -0.03 -13.14
N ASN A 147 -5.54 0.76 -12.73
CA ASN A 147 -6.37 1.51 -13.68
C ASN A 147 -5.60 2.58 -14.46
N LEU A 148 -4.60 3.23 -13.85
CA LEU A 148 -3.65 4.12 -14.51
C LEU A 148 -2.90 3.40 -15.63
N MET A 149 -2.33 2.22 -15.35
CA MET A 149 -1.67 1.40 -16.36
C MET A 149 -2.61 1.12 -17.55
N SER A 150 -3.89 0.81 -17.28
CA SER A 150 -4.87 0.63 -18.35
C SER A 150 -5.08 1.89 -19.19
N CYS A 151 -5.17 3.07 -18.57
CA CYS A 151 -5.27 4.35 -19.28
C CYS A 151 -4.04 4.62 -20.15
N TYR A 152 -2.85 4.35 -19.60
CA TYR A 152 -1.58 4.55 -20.29
C TYR A 152 -1.44 3.64 -21.51
N LEU A 153 -1.77 2.36 -21.39
CA LEU A 153 -1.82 1.44 -22.54
C LEU A 153 -2.76 1.94 -23.63
N LYS A 154 -4.00 2.31 -23.26
CA LYS A 154 -5.00 2.78 -24.22
C LYS A 154 -4.64 4.12 -24.88
N SER A 155 -3.74 4.88 -24.27
CA SER A 155 -3.26 6.17 -24.80
C SER A 155 -1.89 6.09 -25.46
N GLY A 156 -1.30 4.89 -25.59
CA GLY A 156 0.06 4.69 -26.15
C GLY A 156 1.20 5.20 -25.26
N LYS A 157 0.93 5.53 -23.99
CA LYS A 157 1.91 6.00 -23.00
C LYS A 157 2.65 4.83 -22.37
N PHE A 158 3.39 4.09 -23.18
CA PHE A 158 3.94 2.80 -22.76
C PHE A 158 4.98 2.96 -21.63
N GLN A 159 5.83 3.99 -21.66
CA GLN A 159 6.84 4.20 -20.64
C GLN A 159 6.22 4.46 -19.26
N GLU A 160 5.17 5.28 -19.19
CA GLU A 160 4.43 5.55 -17.96
C GLU A 160 3.75 4.28 -17.43
N CYS A 161 3.23 3.43 -18.31
CA CYS A 161 2.71 2.12 -17.93
C CYS A 161 3.79 1.21 -17.33
N LEU A 162 5.01 1.22 -17.88
CA LEU A 162 6.13 0.43 -17.36
C LEU A 162 6.53 0.87 -15.94
N ASN A 163 6.62 2.18 -15.73
CA ASN A 163 6.99 2.76 -14.44
C ASN A 163 5.95 2.41 -13.37
N GLU A 164 4.67 2.68 -13.65
CA GLU A 164 3.56 2.39 -12.72
C GLU A 164 3.46 0.89 -12.42
N GLY A 165 3.60 0.03 -13.44
CA GLY A 165 3.58 -1.42 -13.25
C GLY A 165 4.72 -1.95 -12.41
N SER A 166 5.91 -1.37 -12.56
CA SER A 166 7.07 -1.76 -11.76
C SER A 166 6.90 -1.35 -10.30
N GLU A 167 6.36 -0.16 -10.02
CA GLU A 167 6.02 0.27 -8.66
C GLU A 167 4.98 -0.66 -7.99
N VAL A 168 3.93 -1.05 -8.71
CA VAL A 168 2.92 -1.98 -8.20
C VAL A 168 3.56 -3.32 -7.81
N LEU A 169 4.47 -3.83 -8.63
CA LEU A 169 5.09 -5.14 -8.42
C LEU A 169 6.09 -5.18 -7.26
N LEU A 170 6.70 -4.06 -6.86
CA LEU A 170 7.71 -4.01 -5.77
C LEU A 170 7.18 -4.48 -4.40
N GLY A 171 5.86 -4.45 -4.17
CA GLY A 171 5.25 -4.74 -2.87
C GLY A 171 4.19 -5.84 -2.89
N CYS A 172 4.04 -6.55 -4.00
CA CYS A 172 3.01 -7.59 -4.14
C CYS A 172 3.56 -8.98 -3.85
N ASP A 173 2.72 -9.83 -3.25
CA ASP A 173 2.99 -11.26 -3.19
C ASP A 173 2.81 -11.88 -4.59
N ASP A 174 3.76 -12.74 -4.98
CA ASP A 174 3.97 -13.26 -6.35
C ASP A 174 2.77 -14.02 -6.96
N SER A 175 1.77 -14.40 -6.16
CA SER A 175 0.62 -15.21 -6.58
C SER A 175 -0.71 -14.43 -6.63
N SER A 176 -0.68 -13.11 -6.44
CA SER A 176 -1.90 -12.32 -6.40
C SER A 176 -2.44 -11.94 -7.80
N ASN A 177 -3.76 -11.76 -7.92
CA ASN A 177 -4.40 -11.20 -9.13
C ASN A 177 -3.85 -9.79 -9.48
N VAL A 178 -3.26 -9.08 -8.51
CA VAL A 178 -2.56 -7.82 -8.77
C VAL A 178 -1.36 -8.05 -9.68
N VAL A 179 -0.54 -9.08 -9.40
CA VAL A 179 0.62 -9.45 -10.22
C VAL A 179 0.18 -9.83 -11.63
N VAL A 180 -0.86 -10.65 -11.77
CA VAL A 180 -1.43 -11.02 -13.09
C VAL A 180 -1.74 -9.79 -13.92
N LYS A 181 -2.52 -8.85 -13.37
CA LYS A 181 -2.93 -7.63 -14.08
C LYS A 181 -1.77 -6.69 -14.37
N ALA A 182 -0.84 -6.53 -13.43
CA ALA A 182 0.32 -5.67 -13.61
C ALA A 182 1.27 -6.23 -14.68
N CYS A 183 1.64 -7.51 -14.60
CA CYS A 183 2.48 -8.19 -15.58
C CYS A 183 1.82 -8.20 -16.96
N TYR A 184 0.54 -8.56 -17.07
CA TYR A 184 -0.17 -8.55 -18.37
C TYR A 184 -0.16 -7.16 -19.03
N ARG A 185 -0.36 -6.09 -18.25
CA ARG A 185 -0.37 -4.72 -18.76
C ARG A 185 1.04 -4.22 -19.08
N ARG A 186 2.04 -4.52 -18.24
CA ARG A 186 3.43 -4.15 -18.45
C ARG A 186 4.04 -4.89 -19.66
N GLY A 187 3.70 -6.16 -19.84
CA GLY A 187 4.07 -6.96 -21.01
C GLY A 187 3.51 -6.39 -22.32
N GLN A 188 2.24 -5.96 -22.33
CA GLN A 188 1.67 -5.24 -23.48
C GLN A 188 2.39 -3.93 -23.77
N ALA A 189 2.80 -3.17 -22.74
CA ALA A 189 3.56 -1.94 -22.93
C ALA A 189 4.96 -2.22 -23.52
N TYR A 190 5.66 -3.26 -23.04
CA TYR A 190 6.93 -3.70 -23.63
C TYR A 190 6.77 -4.10 -25.09
N ARG A 191 5.70 -4.84 -25.44
CA ARG A 191 5.38 -5.19 -26.82
C ARG A 191 5.13 -3.94 -27.67
N GLY A 192 4.39 -2.96 -27.15
CA GLY A 192 4.14 -1.67 -27.82
C GLY A 192 5.42 -0.87 -28.09
N LEU A 193 6.46 -1.06 -27.28
CA LEU A 193 7.79 -0.48 -27.47
C LEU A 193 8.74 -1.36 -28.32
N GLY A 194 8.28 -2.52 -28.80
CA GLY A 194 9.08 -3.46 -29.58
C GLY A 194 10.05 -4.31 -28.74
N ASN A 195 10.01 -4.23 -27.42
CA ASN A 195 10.84 -5.06 -26.53
C ASN A 195 10.15 -6.41 -26.29
N LEU A 196 10.19 -7.28 -27.31
CA LEU A 196 9.49 -8.57 -27.30
C LEU A 196 10.00 -9.50 -26.20
N GLN A 197 11.29 -9.50 -25.90
CA GLN A 197 11.85 -10.36 -24.85
C GLN A 197 11.27 -10.03 -23.47
N ALA A 198 11.23 -8.74 -23.10
CA ALA A 198 10.63 -8.31 -21.85
C ALA A 198 9.12 -8.53 -21.82
N ALA A 199 8.45 -8.33 -22.97
CA ALA A 199 7.03 -8.60 -23.12
C ALA A 199 6.69 -10.07 -22.86
N VAL A 200 7.41 -11.00 -23.47
CA VAL A 200 7.24 -12.45 -23.24
C VAL A 200 7.48 -12.80 -21.78
N ALA A 201 8.52 -12.25 -21.14
CA ALA A 201 8.79 -12.54 -19.72
C ALA A 201 7.61 -12.15 -18.81
N ASP A 202 7.05 -10.94 -18.98
CA ASP A 202 5.90 -10.48 -18.20
C ASP A 202 4.62 -11.26 -18.53
N LEU A 203 4.35 -11.52 -19.80
CA LEU A 203 3.15 -12.25 -20.23
C LEU A 203 3.18 -13.72 -19.81
N SER A 204 4.35 -14.38 -19.88
CA SER A 204 4.56 -15.73 -19.34
C SER A 204 4.30 -15.76 -17.84
N LYS A 205 4.83 -14.79 -17.08
CA LYS A 205 4.56 -14.72 -15.63
C LYS A 205 3.08 -14.54 -15.32
N ALA A 206 2.37 -13.71 -16.08
CA ALA A 206 0.93 -13.55 -15.92
C ALA A 206 0.17 -14.85 -16.24
N HIS A 207 0.58 -15.56 -17.29
CA HIS A 207 -0.01 -16.83 -17.70
C HIS A 207 0.28 -17.99 -16.73
N GLU A 208 1.48 -18.04 -16.14
CA GLU A 208 1.82 -19.03 -15.09
C GLU A 208 0.88 -18.95 -13.89
N ILE A 209 0.44 -17.74 -13.53
CA ILE A 209 -0.44 -17.50 -12.37
C ILE A 209 -1.91 -17.71 -12.74
N SER A 210 -2.32 -17.39 -13.98
CA SER A 210 -3.68 -17.59 -14.49
C SER A 210 -3.65 -18.30 -15.85
N PRO A 211 -3.37 -19.62 -15.87
CA PRO A 211 -3.23 -20.39 -17.10
C PRO A 211 -4.54 -20.52 -17.89
N GLU A 212 -5.68 -20.35 -17.23
CA GLU A 212 -7.02 -20.39 -17.82
C GLU A 212 -7.47 -19.09 -18.51
N ASP A 213 -6.74 -17.98 -18.35
CA ASP A 213 -7.07 -16.72 -19.03
C ASP A 213 -6.57 -16.75 -20.48
N GLU A 214 -7.48 -17.12 -21.38
CA GLU A 214 -7.21 -17.17 -22.82
C GLU A 214 -6.76 -15.81 -23.40
N THR A 215 -7.15 -14.69 -22.80
CA THR A 215 -6.71 -13.36 -23.25
C THR A 215 -5.21 -13.17 -23.06
N ILE A 216 -4.67 -13.70 -21.96
CA ILE A 216 -3.23 -13.65 -21.68
C ILE A 216 -2.52 -14.62 -22.62
N ALA A 217 -3.05 -15.83 -22.77
CA ALA A 217 -2.47 -16.86 -23.63
C ALA A 217 -2.40 -16.42 -25.10
N GLU A 218 -3.44 -15.77 -25.61
CA GLU A 218 -3.48 -15.22 -26.97
C GLU A 218 -2.41 -14.15 -27.17
N VAL A 219 -2.35 -13.14 -26.30
CA VAL A 219 -1.35 -12.07 -26.41
C VAL A 219 0.08 -12.63 -26.27
N LEU A 220 0.29 -13.63 -25.42
CA LEU A 220 1.59 -14.30 -25.29
C LEU A 220 2.00 -14.99 -26.60
N ARG A 221 1.11 -15.80 -27.21
CA ARG A 221 1.36 -16.47 -28.50
C ARG A 221 1.69 -15.45 -29.59
N GLU A 222 0.89 -14.39 -29.71
CA GLU A 222 1.15 -13.32 -30.69
C GLU A 222 2.50 -12.61 -30.49
N THR A 223 2.98 -12.54 -29.25
CA THR A 223 4.25 -11.87 -28.93
C THR A 223 5.45 -12.78 -29.24
N GLN A 224 5.25 -14.11 -29.21
CA GLN A 224 6.30 -15.10 -29.47
C GLN A 224 6.55 -15.33 -30.97
N GLY A 225 5.54 -15.11 -31.82
CA GLY A 225 5.63 -15.27 -33.28
C GLY A 225 5.04 -16.58 -33.77
#